data_AF-A0A6I4P1L5-F1
#
_entry.id   AF-A0A6I4P1L5-F1
#
_cell.length_a   1.000
_cell.length_b   1.000
_cell.length_c   1.000
_cell.angle_alpha   90.00
_cell.angle_beta   90.00
_cell.angle_gamma   90.00
#
_symmetry.space_group_name_H-M   'P 1'
#
loop_
_entity.id
_entity.type
_entity.pdbx_description
1 polymer ?
#
loop_
_entity_poly.entity_id
_entity_poly.type
_entity_poly.pdbx_seq_one_letter_code
_entity_poly.pdbx_strand_id
1 'polypeptide(L)'
;QDTDNGYSVFEQSLLRYIAAGLGVSYEQLSRNYAQMSYSTARASANESWAYFMGRRKFVASRQASQMFLCWLEEAIVRRVVTLPSKARFSFQEARSAWGNCDWIGSGRMAIDGLKEVQEAVMLIEAGLSTYEKECAKRGDDYQEIFAQQVRETMERRAAGLKPPAWAAAAFESGLRQSTEEEKSDSRAA
;
A
#
# COMPACT_ATOMS: atom_id res chain seq x y z
N GLN A 1 -45.24 -9.10 24.19
CA GLN A 1 -45.70 -8.37 23.00
C GLN A 1 -44.45 -7.84 22.34
N ASP A 2 -44.07 -8.39 21.18
CA ASP A 2 -42.95 -7.87 20.40
C ASP A 2 -43.31 -6.48 19.89
N THR A 3 -42.78 -5.44 20.54
CA THR A 3 -43.13 -4.04 20.32
C THR A 3 -42.67 -3.46 18.98
N ASP A 4 -41.98 -4.25 18.14
CA ASP A 4 -41.31 -3.77 16.93
C ASP A 4 -42.12 -3.99 15.63
N ASN A 5 -43.20 -4.78 15.62
CA ASN A 5 -44.04 -5.02 14.42
C ASN A 5 -43.26 -5.32 13.10
N GLY A 6 -42.02 -5.79 13.17
CA GLY A 6 -41.14 -5.99 12.02
C GLY A 6 -40.56 -4.71 11.38
N TYR A 7 -40.75 -3.53 11.98
CA TYR A 7 -40.27 -2.25 11.44
C TYR A 7 -38.74 -2.21 11.36
N SER A 8 -38.03 -2.66 12.40
CA SER A 8 -36.56 -2.76 12.37
C SER A 8 -36.04 -3.66 11.24
N VAL A 9 -36.72 -4.77 10.95
CA VAL A 9 -36.35 -5.70 9.87
C VAL A 9 -36.56 -5.06 8.51
N PHE A 10 -37.65 -4.30 8.34
CA PHE A 10 -37.92 -3.53 7.13
C PHE A 10 -36.86 -2.43 6.94
N GLU A 11 -36.56 -1.65 7.97
CA GLU A 11 -35.52 -0.60 7.93
C GLU A 11 -34.15 -1.18 7.56
N GLN A 12 -33.75 -2.28 8.20
CA GLN A 12 -32.49 -2.97 7.87
C GLN A 12 -32.45 -3.43 6.42
N SER A 13 -33.56 -4.00 5.91
CA SER A 13 -33.64 -4.46 4.53
C SER A 13 -33.54 -3.29 3.54
N LEU A 14 -34.22 -2.18 3.82
CA LEU A 14 -34.15 -0.97 3.01
C LEU A 14 -32.73 -0.41 2.95
N LEU A 15 -32.07 -0.28 4.11
CA LEU A 15 -30.69 0.19 4.19
C LEU A 15 -29.72 -0.73 3.44
N ARG A 16 -29.94 -2.05 3.43
CA ARG A 16 -29.12 -3.00 2.64
C ARG A 16 -29.26 -2.76 1.13
N TYR A 17 -30.47 -2.52 0.64
CA TYR A 17 -30.67 -2.20 -0.79
C TYR A 17 -30.04 -0.87 -1.17
N ILE A 18 -30.15 0.15 -0.30
CA ILE A 18 -29.48 1.44 -0.52
C ILE A 18 -27.96 1.26 -0.52
N ALA A 19 -27.41 0.50 0.43
CA ALA A 19 -25.98 0.21 0.51
C ALA A 19 -25.47 -0.49 -0.76
N ALA A 20 -26.18 -1.51 -1.23
CA ALA A 20 -25.89 -2.20 -2.49
C ALA A 20 -25.91 -1.25 -3.70
N GLY A 21 -26.89 -0.34 -3.76
CA GLY A 21 -26.97 0.67 -4.83
C GLY A 21 -25.84 1.70 -4.79
N LEU A 22 -25.31 2.00 -3.61
CA LEU A 22 -24.19 2.93 -3.40
C LEU A 22 -22.81 2.26 -3.52
N GLY A 23 -22.75 0.93 -3.58
CA GLY A 23 -21.49 0.18 -3.63
C GLY A 23 -20.72 0.18 -2.30
N VAL A 24 -21.43 0.33 -1.18
CA VAL A 24 -20.86 0.27 0.18
C VAL A 24 -21.55 -0.82 0.98
N SER A 25 -20.91 -1.29 2.05
CA SER A 25 -21.55 -2.27 2.92
C SER A 25 -22.60 -1.64 3.83
N TYR A 26 -23.58 -2.45 4.25
CA TYR A 26 -24.62 -2.02 5.17
C TYR A 26 -24.04 -1.45 6.47
N GLU A 27 -22.97 -2.06 6.98
CA GLU A 27 -22.37 -1.67 8.26
C GLU A 27 -21.63 -0.35 8.15
N GLN A 28 -21.01 -0.06 6.99
CA GLN A 28 -20.43 1.25 6.72
C GLN A 28 -21.51 2.33 6.58
N LEU A 29 -22.62 2.01 5.89
CA LEU A 29 -23.70 2.97 5.66
C LEU A 29 -24.45 3.31 6.95
N SER A 30 -24.84 2.28 7.71
CA SER A 30 -25.61 2.40 8.95
C SER A 30 -24.75 2.68 10.18
N ARG A 31 -23.42 2.53 10.08
CA ARG A 31 -22.46 2.51 11.19
C ARG A 31 -22.80 1.49 12.29
N ASN A 32 -23.58 0.46 11.96
CA ASN A 32 -23.95 -0.58 12.88
C ASN A 32 -23.08 -1.83 12.68
N TYR A 33 -22.18 -2.06 13.63
CA TYR A 33 -21.26 -3.20 13.64
C TYR A 33 -21.65 -4.27 14.68
N ALA A 34 -22.82 -4.15 15.31
CA ALA A 34 -23.20 -4.98 16.47
C ALA A 34 -23.29 -6.48 16.15
N GLN A 35 -23.58 -6.85 14.91
CA GLN A 35 -23.72 -8.24 14.47
C GLN A 35 -22.55 -8.74 13.60
N MET A 36 -21.45 -7.98 13.50
CA MET A 36 -20.30 -8.38 12.68
C MET A 36 -19.27 -9.20 13.45
N SER A 37 -18.83 -10.29 12.82
CA SER A 37 -17.60 -10.97 13.20
C SER A 37 -16.38 -10.31 12.56
N TYR A 38 -15.19 -10.55 13.10
CA TYR A 38 -13.93 -10.03 12.56
C TYR A 38 -13.73 -10.36 11.06
N SER A 39 -14.02 -11.60 10.65
CA SER A 39 -13.86 -12.03 9.25
C SER A 39 -14.85 -11.33 8.32
N THR A 40 -16.09 -11.15 8.76
CA THR A 40 -17.12 -10.42 8.01
C THR A 40 -16.76 -8.94 7.90
N ALA A 41 -16.27 -8.32 8.98
CA ALA A 41 -15.81 -6.93 8.97
C ALA A 41 -14.65 -6.72 7.99
N ARG A 42 -13.69 -7.66 7.95
CA ARG A 42 -12.59 -7.64 7.00
C ARG A 42 -13.05 -7.80 5.55
N ALA A 43 -13.97 -8.74 5.30
CA ALA A 43 -14.51 -8.94 3.95
C ALA A 43 -15.26 -7.70 3.44
N SER A 44 -16.13 -7.12 4.28
CA SER A 44 -16.91 -5.92 4.00
C SER A 44 -16.03 -4.68 3.73
N ALA A 45 -14.97 -4.50 4.53
CA ALA A 45 -13.99 -3.44 4.29
C ALA A 45 -13.20 -3.65 2.98
N ASN A 46 -12.84 -4.90 2.65
CA ASN A 46 -12.13 -5.23 1.41
C ASN A 46 -12.95 -4.92 0.15
N GLU A 47 -14.23 -5.32 0.16
CA GLU A 47 -15.15 -5.06 -0.94
C GLU A 47 -15.33 -3.56 -1.16
N SER A 48 -15.60 -2.82 -0.08
CA SER A 48 -15.76 -1.37 -0.12
C SER A 48 -14.47 -0.69 -0.59
N TRP A 49 -13.31 -1.16 -0.14
CA TRP A 49 -12.00 -0.68 -0.59
C TRP A 49 -11.80 -0.87 -2.10
N ALA A 50 -12.14 -2.06 -2.64
CA ALA A 50 -12.04 -2.33 -4.07
C ALA A 50 -12.94 -1.38 -4.89
N TYR A 51 -14.17 -1.13 -4.42
CA TYR A 51 -15.08 -0.15 -5.02
C TYR A 51 -14.46 1.27 -5.03
N PHE A 52 -13.94 1.73 -3.89
CA PHE A 52 -13.32 3.05 -3.79
C PHE A 52 -12.05 3.17 -4.63
N MET A 53 -11.24 2.11 -4.76
CA MET A 53 -10.07 2.11 -5.66
C MET A 53 -10.48 2.27 -7.11
N GLY A 54 -11.52 1.56 -7.56
CA GLY A 54 -12.06 1.71 -8.91
C GLY A 54 -12.50 3.15 -9.19
N ARG A 55 -13.28 3.74 -8.27
CA ARG A 55 -13.70 5.15 -8.34
C ARG A 55 -12.52 6.11 -8.38
N ARG A 56 -11.51 5.88 -7.53
CA ARG A 56 -10.29 6.70 -7.45
C ARG A 56 -9.50 6.68 -8.75
N LYS A 57 -9.32 5.51 -9.38
CA LYS A 57 -8.61 5.38 -10.65
C LYS A 57 -9.31 6.16 -11.77
N PHE A 58 -10.64 6.12 -11.81
CA PHE A 58 -11.40 6.79 -12.88
C PHE A 58 -11.49 8.31 -12.71
N VAL A 59 -11.65 8.79 -11.47
CA VAL A 59 -11.86 10.22 -11.19
C VAL A 59 -10.54 10.91 -10.86
N ALA A 60 -9.98 10.61 -9.69
CA ALA A 60 -8.84 11.34 -9.14
C ALA A 60 -7.55 11.05 -9.93
N SER A 61 -7.21 9.78 -10.16
CA SER A 61 -5.99 9.43 -10.88
C SER A 61 -6.01 9.92 -12.32
N ARG A 62 -7.16 9.83 -13.00
CA ARG A 62 -7.31 10.38 -14.36
C ARG A 62 -7.06 11.88 -14.39
N GLN A 63 -7.69 12.63 -13.49
CA GLN A 63 -7.52 14.08 -13.42
C GLN A 63 -6.06 14.46 -13.11
N ALA A 64 -5.46 13.80 -12.12
CA ALA A 64 -4.07 14.01 -11.75
C ALA A 64 -3.10 13.69 -12.91
N SER A 65 -3.31 12.58 -13.63
CA SER A 65 -2.51 12.25 -14.81
C SER A 65 -2.63 13.29 -15.93
N GLN A 66 -3.80 13.88 -16.16
CA GLN A 66 -3.94 14.97 -17.14
C GLN A 66 -3.15 16.21 -16.73
N MET A 67 -3.22 16.60 -15.47
CA MET A 67 -2.46 17.73 -14.93
C MET A 67 -0.95 17.48 -15.00
N PHE A 68 -0.52 16.27 -14.63
CA PHE A 68 0.88 15.84 -14.73
C PHE A 68 1.38 15.89 -16.17
N LEU A 69 0.59 15.42 -17.13
CA LEU A 69 0.98 15.46 -18.55
C LEU A 69 1.16 16.90 -19.06
N CYS A 70 0.29 17.83 -18.68
CA CYS A 70 0.44 19.24 -19.04
C CYS A 70 1.72 19.85 -18.43
N TRP A 71 1.99 19.53 -17.16
CA TRP A 71 3.22 19.96 -16.51
C TRP A 71 4.48 19.36 -17.17
N LEU A 72 4.46 18.06 -17.46
CA LEU A 72 5.58 17.34 -18.04
C LEU A 72 5.90 17.85 -19.45
N GLU A 73 4.87 18.13 -20.25
CA GLU A 73 5.00 18.75 -21.56
C GLU A 73 5.76 20.09 -21.48
N GLU A 74 5.34 20.97 -20.58
CA GLU A 74 5.99 22.26 -20.35
C GLU A 74 7.43 22.11 -19.85
N ALA A 75 7.68 21.17 -18.93
CA ALA A 75 9.00 20.91 -18.38
C ALA A 75 9.99 20.42 -19.46
N ILE A 76 9.50 19.64 -20.43
CA ILE A 76 10.29 19.18 -21.58
C ILE A 76 10.57 20.35 -22.53
N VAL A 77 9.56 21.16 -22.87
CA VAL A 77 9.71 22.31 -23.77
C VAL A 77 10.70 23.33 -23.20
N ARG A 78 10.64 23.59 -21.89
CA ARG A 78 11.58 24.47 -21.18
C ARG A 78 12.96 23.87 -20.95
N ARG A 79 13.17 22.60 -21.31
CA ARG A 79 14.42 21.84 -21.08
C ARG A 79 14.81 21.72 -19.60
N VAL A 80 13.83 21.76 -18.70
CA VAL A 80 14.01 21.38 -17.28
C VAL A 80 14.18 19.87 -17.18
N VAL A 81 13.41 19.13 -17.98
CA VAL A 81 13.52 17.68 -18.14
C VAL A 81 13.99 17.38 -19.56
N THR A 82 15.11 16.67 -19.67
CA THR A 82 15.63 16.19 -20.95
C THR A 82 15.19 14.76 -21.19
N LEU A 83 14.49 14.52 -22.30
CA LEU A 83 14.13 13.17 -22.70
C LEU A 83 15.39 12.35 -23.04
N PRO A 84 15.37 11.02 -22.80
CA PRO A 84 16.48 10.15 -23.18
C PRO A 84 16.82 10.27 -24.66
N SER A 85 18.10 10.46 -24.98
CA SER A 85 18.57 10.66 -26.37
C SER A 85 18.31 9.46 -27.29
N LYS A 86 18.14 8.27 -26.72
CA LYS A 86 17.83 7.01 -27.44
C LYS A 86 16.33 6.71 -27.51
N ALA A 87 15.47 7.62 -27.08
CA ALA A 87 14.03 7.40 -27.12
C ALA A 87 13.55 7.25 -28.58
N ARG A 88 12.78 6.20 -28.85
CA ARG A 88 12.23 5.91 -30.19
C ARG A 88 11.15 6.91 -30.62
N PHE A 89 10.36 7.39 -29.66
CA PHE A 89 9.22 8.27 -29.89
C PHE A 89 9.40 9.57 -29.13
N SER A 90 8.99 10.68 -29.74
CA SER A 90 8.87 11.98 -29.09
C SER A 90 7.77 11.97 -28.02
N PHE A 91 7.73 13.03 -27.21
CA PHE A 91 6.69 13.18 -26.19
C PHE A 91 5.27 13.19 -26.80
N GLN A 92 5.11 13.87 -27.93
CA GLN A 92 3.83 14.02 -28.62
C GLN A 92 3.36 12.70 -29.24
N GLU A 93 4.27 11.90 -29.80
CA GLU A 93 3.95 10.60 -30.41
C GLU A 93 3.54 9.55 -29.37
N ALA A 94 4.07 9.63 -28.15
CA ALA A 94 3.86 8.62 -27.11
C ALA A 94 3.44 9.21 -25.76
N ARG A 95 2.57 10.24 -25.77
CA ARG A 95 2.18 10.99 -24.57
C ARG A 95 1.74 10.10 -23.41
N SER A 96 0.90 9.09 -23.70
CA SER A 96 0.40 8.16 -22.67
C SER A 96 1.50 7.27 -22.08
N ALA A 97 2.52 6.90 -22.86
CA ALA A 97 3.63 6.08 -22.38
C ALA A 97 4.57 6.90 -21.48
N TRP A 98 4.86 8.15 -21.87
CA TRP A 98 5.65 9.08 -21.06
C TRP A 98 4.94 9.50 -19.78
N GLY A 99 3.62 9.64 -19.83
CA GLY A 99 2.78 9.95 -18.68
C GLY A 99 2.34 8.75 -17.86
N ASN A 100 2.91 7.56 -18.07
CA ASN A 100 2.55 6.37 -17.32
C ASN A 100 3.01 6.52 -15.86
N CYS A 101 2.08 6.90 -15.00
CA CYS A 101 2.29 7.15 -13.59
C CYS A 101 1.17 6.53 -12.77
N ASP A 102 1.49 6.10 -11.55
CA ASP A 102 0.52 5.70 -10.55
C ASP A 102 0.46 6.73 -9.43
N TRP A 103 -0.75 6.90 -8.89
CA TRP A 103 -1.04 7.89 -7.87
C TRP A 103 -1.30 7.21 -6.55
N ILE A 104 -0.40 7.42 -5.60
CA ILE A 104 -0.57 6.97 -4.22
C ILE A 104 -1.61 7.89 -3.57
N GLY A 105 -2.67 7.29 -3.03
CA GLY A 105 -3.70 8.02 -2.28
C GLY A 105 -3.74 7.55 -0.84
N SER A 106 -4.77 7.96 -0.09
CA SER A 106 -4.97 7.48 1.28
C SER A 106 -4.91 5.96 1.32
N GLY A 107 -4.12 5.45 2.27
CA GLY A 107 -3.95 4.04 2.53
C GLY A 107 -5.22 3.35 2.96
N ARG A 108 -5.19 2.03 2.87
CA ARG A 108 -6.22 1.15 3.38
C ARG A 108 -6.15 1.10 4.90
N MET A 109 -7.31 1.14 5.55
CA MET A 109 -7.41 0.94 6.99
C MET A 109 -7.06 -0.52 7.33
N ALA A 110 -6.10 -0.70 8.25
CA ALA A 110 -5.74 -2.01 8.76
C ALA A 110 -6.70 -2.44 9.86
N ILE A 111 -7.28 -3.64 9.73
CA ILE A 111 -8.21 -4.18 10.73
C ILE A 111 -7.45 -5.01 11.77
N ASP A 112 -6.48 -5.79 11.32
CA ASP A 112 -5.47 -6.46 12.15
C ASP A 112 -4.10 -6.12 11.56
N GLY A 113 -3.46 -5.11 12.15
CA GLY A 113 -2.19 -4.59 11.65
C GLY A 113 -1.09 -5.65 11.63
N LEU A 114 -1.11 -6.64 12.53
CA LEU A 114 -0.07 -7.66 12.58
C LEU A 114 -0.19 -8.63 11.40
N LYS A 115 -1.39 -9.17 11.15
CA LYS A 115 -1.61 -10.11 10.05
C LYS A 115 -1.38 -9.47 8.69
N GLU A 116 -1.80 -8.22 8.51
CA GLU A 116 -1.59 -7.50 7.24
C GLU A 116 -0.12 -7.17 6.98
N VAL A 117 0.65 -6.85 8.03
CA VAL A 117 2.11 -6.67 7.90
C VAL A 117 2.81 -7.98 7.59
N GLN A 118 2.43 -9.08 8.26
CA GLN A 118 2.98 -10.41 7.99
C GLN A 118 2.68 -10.85 6.55
N GLU A 119 1.44 -10.64 6.09
CA GLU A 119 1.03 -10.91 4.69
C GLU A 119 1.90 -10.11 3.71
N ALA A 120 2.12 -8.82 3.96
CA ALA A 120 2.95 -7.98 3.10
C ALA A 120 4.42 -8.44 3.06
N VAL A 121 5.01 -8.79 4.21
CA VAL A 121 6.38 -9.33 4.29
C VAL A 121 6.49 -10.63 3.51
N MET A 122 5.57 -11.57 3.72
CA MET A 122 5.57 -12.85 3.00
C MET A 122 5.42 -12.68 1.49
N LEU A 123 4.60 -11.73 1.03
CA LEU A 123 4.43 -11.44 -0.40
C LEU A 123 5.71 -10.88 -1.04
N ILE A 124 6.42 -10.00 -0.32
CA ILE A 124 7.70 -9.43 -0.78
C ILE A 124 8.77 -10.53 -0.81
N GLU A 125 8.90 -11.30 0.27
CA GLU A 125 9.89 -12.40 0.36
C GLU A 125 9.63 -13.50 -0.68
N ALA A 126 8.37 -13.80 -0.98
CA ALA A 126 7.98 -14.75 -2.03
C ALA A 126 8.16 -14.19 -3.46
N GLY A 127 8.51 -12.91 -3.62
CA GLY A 127 8.66 -12.26 -4.94
C GLY A 127 7.34 -12.00 -5.67
N LEU A 128 6.20 -12.10 -4.99
CA LEU A 128 4.87 -11.83 -5.55
C LEU A 128 4.51 -10.33 -5.50
N SER A 129 5.22 -9.56 -4.67
CA SER A 129 5.03 -8.11 -4.55
C SER A 129 6.35 -7.36 -4.41
N THR A 130 6.25 -6.02 -4.39
CA THR A 130 7.38 -5.10 -4.23
C THR A 130 7.12 -4.16 -3.06
N TYR A 131 8.19 -3.58 -2.50
CA TYR A 131 8.06 -2.54 -1.46
C TYR A 131 7.17 -1.39 -1.91
N GLU A 132 7.29 -0.95 -3.17
CA GLU A 132 6.45 0.08 -3.75
C GLU A 132 4.95 -0.27 -3.68
N LYS A 133 4.57 -1.49 -4.08
CA LYS A 133 3.17 -1.92 -4.06
C LYS A 133 2.62 -2.04 -2.64
N GLU A 134 3.40 -2.60 -1.71
CA GLU A 134 2.95 -2.79 -0.33
C GLU A 134 2.91 -1.46 0.45
N CYS A 135 3.88 -0.56 0.26
CA CYS A 135 3.86 0.79 0.83
C CYS A 135 2.70 1.62 0.26
N ALA A 136 2.46 1.56 -1.05
CA ALA A 136 1.36 2.29 -1.68
C ALA A 136 -0.02 1.86 -1.16
N LYS A 137 -0.21 0.59 -0.76
CA LYS A 137 -1.45 0.13 -0.09
C LYS A 137 -1.68 0.84 1.25
N ARG A 138 -0.61 1.23 1.94
CA ARG A 138 -0.64 2.00 3.20
C ARG A 138 -0.68 3.51 2.96
N GLY A 139 -0.55 3.94 1.70
CA GLY A 139 -0.55 5.35 1.31
C GLY A 139 0.82 6.01 1.42
N ASP A 140 1.87 5.23 1.59
CA ASP A 140 3.23 5.72 1.75
C ASP A 140 4.05 5.50 0.47
N ASP A 141 5.00 6.40 0.21
CA ASP A 141 6.02 6.19 -0.82
C ASP A 141 7.22 5.41 -0.23
N TYR A 142 7.60 4.31 -0.90
CA TYR A 142 8.72 3.49 -0.48
C TYR A 142 10.06 4.25 -0.54
N GLN A 143 10.21 5.19 -1.48
CA GLN A 143 11.45 5.96 -1.62
C GLN A 143 11.65 6.90 -0.42
N GLU A 144 10.58 7.54 0.03
CA GLU A 144 10.60 8.39 1.23
C GLU A 144 10.91 7.56 2.48
N ILE A 145 10.27 6.40 2.63
CA ILE A 145 10.54 5.48 3.73
C ILE A 145 12.01 5.07 3.75
N PHE A 146 12.58 4.63 2.62
CA PHE A 146 13.97 4.20 2.57
C PHE A 146 14.96 5.35 2.78
N ALA A 147 14.71 6.52 2.21
CA ALA A 147 15.53 7.71 2.47
C ALA A 147 15.54 8.06 3.96
N GLN A 148 14.38 7.98 4.61
CA GLN A 148 14.24 8.24 6.04
C GLN A 148 14.93 7.15 6.89
N GLN A 149 14.77 5.87 6.56
CA GLN A 149 15.44 4.76 7.25
C GLN A 149 16.98 4.89 7.21
N VAL A 150 17.54 5.30 6.07
CA VAL A 150 18.99 5.54 5.93
C VAL A 150 19.43 6.67 6.86
N ARG A 151 18.69 7.78 6.86
CA ARG A 151 18.98 8.93 7.75
C ARG A 151 18.92 8.53 9.22
N GLU A 152 17.85 7.86 9.64
CA GLU A 152 17.67 7.39 11.02
C GLU A 152 18.76 6.42 11.45
N THR A 153 19.22 5.56 10.54
CA THR A 153 20.31 4.62 10.82
C THR A 153 21.64 5.36 11.04
N MET A 154 21.94 6.37 10.22
CA MET A 154 23.13 7.19 10.38
C MET A 154 23.10 7.99 11.69
N GLU A 155 21.97 8.61 12.00
CA GLU A 155 21.77 9.38 13.23
C GLU A 155 21.88 8.51 14.48
N ARG A 156 21.27 7.31 14.47
CA ARG A 156 21.41 6.33 15.55
C ARG A 156 22.86 5.93 15.77
N ARG A 157 23.60 5.67 14.68
CA ARG A 157 25.01 5.30 14.75
C ARG A 157 25.85 6.44 15.32
N ALA A 158 25.59 7.68 14.89
CA ALA A 158 26.26 8.87 15.43
C ALA A 158 25.96 9.09 16.92
N ALA A 159 24.73 8.82 17.35
CA ALA A 159 24.30 8.90 18.74
C ALA A 159 24.76 7.71 19.62
N GLY A 160 25.45 6.71 19.05
CA GLY A 160 25.86 5.49 19.75
C GLY A 160 24.69 4.58 20.15
N LEU A 161 23.52 4.77 19.55
CA LEU A 161 22.34 3.93 19.78
C LEU A 161 22.47 2.60 19.03
N LYS A 162 22.00 1.52 19.65
CA LYS A 162 21.97 0.20 19.02
C LYS A 162 21.06 0.21 17.77
N PRO A 163 21.38 -0.62 16.75
CA PRO A 163 20.48 -0.82 15.63
C PRO A 163 19.11 -1.31 16.12
N PRO A 164 18.02 -1.04 15.37
CA PRO A 164 16.69 -1.50 15.74
C PRO A 164 16.68 -3.02 15.95
N ALA A 165 15.81 -3.51 16.85
CA ALA A 165 15.84 -4.89 17.34
C ALA A 165 15.81 -5.96 16.23
N TRP A 166 15.10 -5.70 15.14
CA TRP A 166 15.05 -6.60 13.98
C TRP A 166 16.40 -6.67 13.23
N ALA A 167 17.11 -5.55 13.12
CA ALA A 167 18.44 -5.49 12.49
C ALA A 167 19.52 -6.11 13.40
N ALA A 168 19.38 -5.95 14.72
CA ALA A 168 20.23 -6.63 15.69
C ALA A 168 20.06 -8.17 15.61
N ALA A 169 18.82 -8.65 15.54
CA ALA A 169 18.53 -10.08 15.39
C ALA A 169 19.06 -10.67 14.08
N ALA A 170 18.92 -9.95 12.96
CA ALA A 170 19.45 -10.37 11.65
C ALA A 170 21.00 -10.40 11.63
N PHE A 171 21.65 -9.44 12.30
CA PHE A 171 23.10 -9.43 12.46
C PHE A 171 23.59 -10.60 13.32
N GLU A 172 22.90 -10.88 14.44
CA GLU A 172 23.22 -12.03 15.29
C GLU A 172 23.00 -13.38 14.58
N SER A 173 21.95 -13.51 13.77
CA SER A 173 21.74 -14.73 12.97
C SER A 173 22.82 -14.90 11.90
N GLY A 174 23.23 -13.82 11.24
CA GLY A 174 24.34 -13.86 10.26
C GLY A 174 25.67 -14.23 10.90
N LEU A 175 25.96 -13.71 12.10
CA LEU A 175 27.18 -14.03 12.86
C LEU A 175 27.21 -15.51 13.32
N ARG A 176 26.04 -16.07 13.65
CA ARG A 176 25.90 -17.50 13.98
C ARG A 176 26.13 -18.38 12.76
N GLN A 177 25.58 -18.02 11.60
CA GLN A 177 25.79 -18.76 10.35
C GLN A 177 27.27 -18.75 9.93
N SER A 178 27.94 -17.60 9.98
CA SER A 178 29.37 -17.51 9.63
C SER A 178 30.27 -18.31 10.58
N THR A 179 29.94 -18.33 11.88
CA THR A 179 30.70 -19.14 12.86
C THR A 179 30.40 -20.64 12.79
N GLU A 180 29.26 -21.05 12.24
CA GLU A 180 28.95 -22.45 11.95
C GLU A 180 29.65 -22.92 10.65
N GLU A 181 29.69 -22.09 9.61
CA GLU A 181 30.43 -22.35 8.37
C GLU A 181 31.95 -22.49 8.61
N GLU A 182 32.55 -21.59 9.40
CA GLU A 182 33.98 -21.69 9.77
C GLU A 182 34.28 -22.97 10.57
N LYS A 183 33.35 -23.42 11.41
CA LYS A 183 33.48 -24.68 12.18
C LYS A 183 33.32 -25.91 11.29
N SER A 184 32.43 -25.88 10.29
CA SER A 184 32.29 -27.00 9.35
C SER A 184 33.52 -27.13 8.45
N ASP A 185 34.07 -26.02 7.97
CA ASP A 185 35.29 -26.02 7.15
C ASP A 185 36.51 -26.49 7.95
N SER A 186 36.62 -26.08 9.23
CA SER A 186 37.69 -26.56 10.12
C SER A 186 37.60 -28.04 10.49
N ARG A 187 36.44 -28.69 10.30
CA ARG A 187 36.21 -30.12 10.57
C ARG A 187 36.34 -30.99 9.33
N ALA A 188 36.31 -30.39 8.14
CA ALA A 188 36.44 -31.06 6.85
C ALA A 188 37.88 -31.05 6.30
N ALA A 189 38.77 -30.25 6.88
CA ALA A 189 40.22 -30.25 6.66
C ALA A 189 40.95 -31.13 7.67
#